data_AF-A0A6B1YD40-F1
#
_entry.id   AF-A0A6B1YD40-F1
#
_cell.length_a   1.000
_cell.length_b   1.000
_cell.length_c   1.000
_cell.angle_alpha   90.00
_cell.angle_beta   90.00
_cell.angle_gamma   90.00
#
_symmetry.space_group_name_H-M   'P 1'
#
loop_
_entity.id
_entity.type
_entity.pdbx_description
1 polymer ?
#
loop_
_entity_poly.entity_id
_entity_poly.type
_entity_poly.pdbx_seq_one_letter_code
_entity_poly.pdbx_strand_id
1 'polypeptide(L)' 'LVTEFLLVPYYGACIHVPPPPSNQIVYVKTAKGVQMDELYQPFWVEGTFKVENASSELAAAGYRMQASKVTPYEYEGG' A
#
# COMPACT_ATOMS: atom_id res chain seq x y z
N LEU A 1 4.09 -0.28 14.94
CA LEU A 1 4.51 -0.08 13.54
C LEU A 1 3.87 -1.17 12.69
N VAL A 2 3.34 -0.80 11.54
CA VAL A 2 2.76 -1.72 10.56
C VAL A 2 3.82 -2.07 9.53
N THR A 3 4.15 -3.35 9.41
CA THR A 3 5.19 -3.85 8.51
C THR A 3 4.62 -4.39 7.20
N GLU A 4 3.30 -4.55 7.12
CA GLU A 4 2.59 -5.08 5.96
C GLU A 4 1.29 -4.30 5.73
N PHE A 5 1.07 -3.83 4.51
CA PHE A 5 -0.13 -3.05 4.17
C PHE A 5 -0.49 -3.18 2.69
N LEU A 6 -1.72 -2.81 2.35
CA LEU A 6 -2.18 -2.68 0.98
C LEU A 6 -2.01 -1.23 0.54
N LEU A 7 -1.18 -1.00 -0.48
CA LEU A 7 -1.13 0.27 -1.18
C LEU A 7 -2.23 0.27 -2.24
N VAL A 8 -3.16 1.19 -2.10
CA VAL A 8 -4.37 1.32 -2.93
C VAL A 8 -4.40 2.66 -3.65
N PRO A 9 -5.18 2.80 -4.74
CA PRO A 9 -5.07 3.98 -5.62
C PRO A 9 -5.61 5.29 -5.04
N TYR A 10 -6.51 5.24 -4.05
CA TYR A 10 -7.10 6.42 -3.43
C TYR A 10 -7.53 6.17 -1.99
N TYR A 11 -7.59 7.23 -1.20
CA TYR A 11 -8.05 7.19 0.18
C TYR A 11 -9.49 6.65 0.28
N GLY A 12 -9.74 5.75 1.22
CA GLY A 12 -11.08 5.19 1.45
C GLY A 12 -11.49 4.07 0.49
N ALA A 13 -10.58 3.60 -0.39
CA ALA A 13 -10.85 2.51 -1.34
C ALA A 13 -11.30 1.18 -0.69
N CYS A 14 -11.02 0.97 0.61
CA CYS A 14 -11.45 -0.22 1.36
C CYS A 14 -12.65 0.02 2.28
N ILE A 15 -13.18 1.25 2.33
CA ILE A 15 -14.31 1.62 3.21
C ILE A 15 -15.66 1.28 2.57
N HIS A 16 -15.69 1.13 1.24
CA HIS A 16 -16.90 0.76 0.50
C HIS A 16 -16.66 -0.50 -0.35
N VAL A 17 -17.72 -1.31 -0.49
CA VAL A 17 -17.71 -2.50 -1.35
C VAL A 17 -18.26 -2.17 -2.75
N PRO A 18 -17.80 -2.86 -3.80
CA PRO A 18 -16.72 -3.86 -3.81
C PRO A 18 -15.32 -3.22 -3.68
N PRO A 19 -14.33 -3.95 -3.13
CA PRO A 19 -12.95 -3.48 -3.10
C PRO A 19 -12.39 -3.26 -4.52
N PRO A 20 -11.28 -2.52 -4.68
CA PRO A 20 -10.66 -2.33 -5.98
C PRO A 20 -10.27 -3.68 -6.62
N PRO A 21 -10.28 -3.76 -7.96
CA PRO A 21 -9.73 -4.92 -8.67
C PRO A 21 -8.28 -5.22 -8.25
N SER A 22 -7.90 -6.50 -8.19
CA SER A 22 -6.59 -6.91 -7.68
C SER A 22 -5.42 -6.31 -8.48
N ASN A 23 -5.59 -6.06 -9.77
CA ASN A 23 -4.62 -5.37 -10.62
C ASN A 23 -4.49 -3.86 -10.35
N GLN A 24 -5.09 -3.36 -9.27
CA GLN A 24 -4.92 -1.99 -8.77
C GLN A 24 -4.38 -1.95 -7.34
N ILE A 25 -4.04 -3.11 -6.76
CA ILE A 25 -3.62 -3.23 -5.37
C ILE A 25 -2.21 -3.81 -5.31
N VAL A 26 -1.35 -3.19 -4.51
CA VAL A 26 0.00 -3.67 -4.22
C VAL A 26 0.08 -4.08 -2.76
N TYR A 27 0.43 -5.33 -2.49
CA TYR A 27 0.73 -5.77 -1.13
C TYR A 27 2.18 -5.47 -0.79
N VAL A 28 2.39 -4.56 0.15
CA VAL A 28 3.70 -4.03 0.52
C VAL A 28 4.18 -4.66 1.83
N LYS A 29 5.44 -5.08 1.86
CA LYS A 29 6.16 -5.45 3.08
C LYS A 29 7.36 -4.52 3.30
N THR A 30 7.58 -4.08 4.53
CA THR A 30 8.70 -3.21 4.90
C THR A 30 9.37 -3.69 6.20
N ALA A 31 10.69 -3.66 6.26
CA ALA A 31 11.45 -4.02 7.46
C ALA A 31 11.40 -2.92 8.54
N LYS A 32 11.27 -1.65 8.13
CA LYS A 32 11.28 -0.50 9.05
C LYS A 32 9.92 -0.24 9.69
N GLY A 33 8.84 -0.68 9.03
CA GLY A 33 7.47 -0.40 9.44
C GLY A 33 7.04 1.06 9.19
N VAL A 34 5.74 1.30 9.25
CA VAL A 34 5.09 2.62 9.16
C VAL A 34 4.25 2.84 10.42
N GLN A 35 4.08 4.09 10.87
CA GLN A 35 3.18 4.33 12.00
C GLN A 35 1.71 4.15 11.58
N MET A 36 0.88 3.65 12.49
CA MET A 36 -0.50 3.25 12.15
C MET A 36 -1.37 4.45 11.74
N ASP A 37 -1.20 5.57 12.43
CA ASP A 37 -1.83 6.86 12.16
C ASP A 37 -1.44 7.44 10.80
N GLU A 38 -0.20 7.20 10.36
CA GLU A 38 0.28 7.68 9.05
C GLU A 38 -0.32 6.90 7.87
N LEU A 39 -0.75 5.64 8.04
CA LEU A 39 -1.29 4.78 6.96
C LEU A 39 -2.50 5.37 6.20
N TYR A 40 -3.14 6.37 6.79
CA TYR A 40 -4.27 7.08 6.19
C TYR A 40 -3.86 8.23 5.26
N GLN A 41 -2.56 8.49 5.11
CA GLN A 41 -2.00 9.51 4.22
C GLN A 41 -1.44 8.90 2.92
N PRO A 42 -1.27 9.68 1.84
CA PRO A 42 -0.57 9.21 0.65
C PRO A 42 0.93 8.99 0.90
N PHE A 43 1.52 7.99 0.24
CA PHE A 43 2.94 7.63 0.38
C PHE A 43 3.61 7.39 -0.96
N TRP A 44 4.91 7.69 -0.99
CA TRP A 44 5.85 7.09 -1.91
C TRP A 44 6.38 5.78 -1.33
N VAL A 45 6.36 4.72 -2.14
CA VAL A 45 6.92 3.41 -1.78
C VAL A 45 7.94 3.03 -2.85
N GLU A 46 9.18 2.84 -2.42
CA GLU A 46 10.29 2.43 -3.29
C GLU A 46 10.76 1.04 -2.85
N GLY A 47 11.04 0.16 -3.82
CA GLY A 47 11.50 -1.18 -3.53
C GLY A 47 11.43 -2.14 -4.70
N THR A 48 11.62 -3.42 -4.42
CA THR A 48 11.51 -4.47 -5.43
C THR A 48 10.05 -4.82 -5.68
N PHE A 49 9.58 -4.56 -6.90
CA PHE A 49 8.22 -4.83 -7.34
C PHE A 49 8.11 -6.13 -8.13
N LYS A 50 7.04 -6.90 -7.91
CA LYS A 50 6.76 -8.14 -8.63
C LYS A 50 5.29 -8.25 -8.99
N VAL A 51 5.02 -8.81 -10.17
CA VAL A 51 3.70 -9.33 -10.54
C VAL A 51 3.55 -10.69 -9.87
N GLU A 52 2.80 -10.72 -8.77
CA GLU A 52 2.60 -11.91 -7.95
C GLU A 52 1.28 -11.73 -7.21
N ASN A 53 0.38 -12.71 -7.36
CA ASN A 53 -0.88 -12.69 -6.63
C ASN A 53 -0.61 -12.87 -5.12
N ALA A 54 -1.18 -11.98 -4.32
CA ALA A 54 -1.25 -12.10 -2.88
C ALA A 54 -2.71 -12.06 -2.44
N SER A 55 -3.06 -12.88 -1.46
CA SER A 55 -4.37 -12.85 -0.82
C SER A 55 -4.20 -12.53 0.66
N SER A 56 -5.10 -11.71 1.19
CA SER A 56 -5.18 -11.35 2.61
C SER A 56 -6.64 -11.32 3.05
N GLU A 57 -6.88 -11.21 4.35
CA GLU A 57 -8.25 -11.03 4.88
C GLU A 57 -8.92 -9.74 4.36
N LEU A 58 -8.13 -8.73 3.95
CA LEU A 58 -8.62 -7.43 3.50
C LEU A 58 -8.93 -7.41 1.99
N ALA A 59 -8.05 -7.98 1.16
CA ALA A 59 -8.22 -8.02 -0.29
C ALA A 59 -7.25 -9.00 -0.98
N ALA A 60 -7.53 -9.27 -2.26
CA ALA A 60 -6.57 -9.85 -3.20
C ALA A 60 -5.79 -8.74 -3.92
N ALA A 61 -4.48 -8.90 -4.05
CA ALA A 61 -3.57 -8.01 -4.75
C ALA A 61 -2.89 -8.76 -5.91
N GLY A 62 -2.78 -8.12 -7.07
CA GLY A 62 -2.08 -8.67 -8.24
C GLY A 62 -0.57 -8.42 -8.20
N TYR A 63 -0.12 -7.58 -7.27
CA TYR A 63 1.27 -7.16 -7.16
C TYR A 63 1.77 -7.24 -5.72
N ARG A 64 3.07 -7.47 -5.59
CA ARG A 64 3.79 -7.40 -4.32
C ARG A 64 4.98 -6.47 -4.42
N MET A 65 5.29 -5.81 -3.31
CA MET A 65 6.50 -5.01 -3.18
C MET A 65 7.23 -5.31 -1.87
N GLN A 66 8.52 -5.57 -1.96
CA GLN A 66 9.43 -5.49 -0.82
C GLN A 66 9.99 -4.06 -0.77
N ALA A 67 9.44 -3.24 0.12
CA ALA A 67 9.83 -1.84 0.25
C ALA A 67 11.19 -1.71 0.94
N SER A 68 12.08 -0.94 0.30
CA SER A 68 13.33 -0.44 0.89
C SER A 68 13.13 0.94 1.53
N LYS A 69 12.15 1.72 1.05
CA LYS A 69 11.81 3.04 1.55
C LYS A 69 10.31 3.30 1.42
N VAL A 70 9.75 3.89 2.48
CA VAL A 70 8.37 4.39 2.52
C VAL A 70 8.46 5.81 3.07
N THR A 71 7.94 6.78 2.34
CA THR A 71 7.96 8.19 2.76
C THR A 71 6.60 8.82 2.51
N PRO A 72 6.07 9.63 3.44
CA PRO A 72 4.87 10.41 3.18
C PRO A 72 5.01 11.18 1.87
N TYR A 73 3.92 11.24 1.11
CA TYR A 73 3.84 12.15 -0.02
C TYR A 73 3.69 13.58 0.53
N GLU A 74 4.62 14.46 0.15
CA GLU A 74 4.52 15.89 0.42
C GLU A 74 3.96 16.58 -0.82
N TYR A 75 2.86 17.32 -0.64
CA TYR A 75 2.30 18.13 -1.72
C TYR A 75 3.16 19.39 -1.89
N GLU A 76 3.92 19.46 -2.98
CA GLU A 76 4.82 20.60 -3.26
C GLU A 76 4.08 21.83 -3.85
N GLY A 77 2.76 21.94 -3.65
CA GLY A 77 1.94 22.99 -4.28
C GLY A 77 1.45 24.08 -3.34
N GLY A 78 2.15 25.22 -3.35
CA GLY A 78 1.60 26.58 -3.18
C GLY A 78 1.12 27.02 -1.81
#